data_AF-A0A0F9I6T7-F1
#
_entry.id   AF-A0A0F9I6T7-F1
#
_cell.length_a   1.000
_cell.length_b   1.000
_cell.length_c   1.000
_cell.angle_alpha   90.00
_cell.angle_beta   90.00
_cell.angle_gamma   90.00
#
_symmetry.space_group_name_H-M   'P 1'
#
loop_
_entity.id
_entity.type
_entity.pdbx_description
1 polymer ?
#
loop_
_entity_poly.entity_id
_entity_poly.type
_entity_poly.pdbx_seq_one_letter_code
_entity_poly.pdbx_strand_id
1 'polypeptide(L)'
;AYEQCLPLISEYSTFVGQHQGLYEAYNALHNSDEFKTLSTAQQKTITNALRDFELSGIALAPEQQKRYGEISARLSELAAKFGNNVMDATLAWQKHITDESELAGLPESALALAADTAKSKELDGWVFTLDFPSYLPIMTYADNRELREQTYTAFVTRASDQGPNAGEFDNSAIMSEELALRHEIAQLLGFASYAEKSLATKMAETPEQVFSFLEDLAAKSKPQAEQELAELQAYAKEKHGIEQLAAWDYGYYGEKLKQEKYAISDEVLRPYFPADKVLSGLFETVNRLFAISVKELKDIDTYHKDVRFFEIYDSSNTLRGRFYLDLYARDHKRGGAWMDDCMGRKVRANGALQTPVAYLVCNFNKAIGDKPALFTHNEVTTLFHEFGHGIHHMLTQVDAAPVAGINGVAWDAVELPSQFLENWCYEEEALNFISGHYETGEPLPKELLDKLLAAKNYNSGMQMLRQIEFSLFDFRIHNDYQAGEECQIQARLDAVRSHTSVVKAPEFNRFQHSFSHIFAGGYSAGYYSYKWAEVLSADAFAKFEEEGIFNPQTGQAFMQHILEKGGSEEPMALFKNFRGREPSVDALLRHSGIAA
;
A
#
# COMPACT_ATOMS: atom_id res chain seq x y z
N ALA A 1 -2.01 25.89 -9.38
CA ALA A 1 -2.79 25.21 -10.44
C ALA A 1 -3.53 24.01 -9.86
N TYR A 2 -2.85 22.93 -9.43
CA TYR A 2 -3.49 21.75 -8.83
C TYR A 2 -4.50 22.09 -7.71
N GLU A 3 -4.05 22.79 -6.66
CA GLU A 3 -4.91 23.18 -5.53
C GLU A 3 -6.09 24.07 -5.94
N GLN A 4 -5.93 24.89 -6.99
CA GLN A 4 -7.00 25.75 -7.51
C GLN A 4 -8.05 24.97 -8.30
N CYS A 5 -7.71 23.78 -8.80
CA CYS A 5 -8.62 22.91 -9.52
C CYS A 5 -9.41 21.98 -8.60
N LEU A 6 -8.91 21.67 -7.39
CA LEU A 6 -9.57 20.74 -6.47
C LEU A 6 -11.03 21.15 -6.16
N PRO A 7 -11.33 22.40 -5.76
CA PRO A 7 -12.73 22.79 -5.49
C PRO A 7 -13.63 22.64 -6.71
N LEU A 8 -13.13 22.96 -7.91
CA LEU A 8 -13.88 22.85 -9.16
C LEU A 8 -14.20 21.39 -9.51
N ILE A 9 -13.25 20.49 -9.26
CA ILE A 9 -13.44 19.04 -9.49
C ILE A 9 -14.44 18.48 -8.47
N SER A 10 -14.32 18.86 -7.20
CA SER A 10 -15.26 18.45 -6.15
C SER A 10 -16.67 18.97 -6.43
N GLU A 11 -16.82 20.24 -6.79
CA GLU A 11 -18.11 20.84 -7.17
C GLU A 11 -18.74 20.11 -8.37
N TYR A 12 -17.97 19.86 -9.43
CA TYR A 12 -18.44 19.12 -10.59
C TYR A 12 -18.87 17.70 -10.22
N SER A 13 -18.09 17.00 -9.39
CA SER A 13 -18.39 15.62 -8.98
C SER A 13 -19.65 15.56 -8.12
N THR A 14 -19.83 16.49 -7.17
CA THR A 14 -21.07 16.64 -6.41
C THR A 14 -22.25 16.95 -7.32
N PHE A 15 -22.11 17.90 -8.26
CA PHE A 15 -23.16 18.23 -9.21
C PHE A 15 -23.60 16.99 -10.01
N VAL A 16 -22.65 16.22 -10.55
CA VAL A 16 -22.95 14.99 -11.29
C VAL A 16 -23.66 13.98 -10.40
N GLY A 17 -23.15 13.74 -9.18
CA GLY A 17 -23.72 12.80 -8.22
C GLY A 17 -25.08 13.23 -7.64
N GLN A 18 -25.47 14.49 -7.79
CA GLN A 18 -26.76 15.03 -7.33
C GLN A 18 -27.67 15.47 -8.49
N HIS A 19 -27.32 15.13 -9.73
CA HIS A 19 -28.10 15.55 -10.88
C HIS A 19 -29.37 14.69 -11.07
N GLN A 20 -30.52 15.23 -10.69
CA GLN A 20 -31.83 14.55 -10.74
C GLN A 20 -32.13 13.91 -12.10
N GLY A 21 -31.92 14.62 -13.21
CA GLY A 21 -32.21 14.07 -14.54
C GLY A 21 -31.29 12.92 -14.96
N LEU A 22 -30.07 12.83 -14.38
CA LEU A 22 -29.18 11.70 -14.64
C LEU A 22 -29.60 10.50 -13.79
N TYR A 23 -29.89 10.73 -12.52
CA TYR A 23 -30.44 9.71 -11.62
C TYR A 23 -31.72 9.08 -12.18
N GLU A 24 -32.68 9.90 -12.63
CA GLU A 24 -33.93 9.43 -13.23
C GLU A 24 -33.68 8.62 -14.51
N ALA A 25 -32.70 8.98 -15.33
CA ALA A 25 -32.33 8.23 -16.52
C ALA A 25 -31.73 6.85 -16.17
N TYR A 26 -30.81 6.78 -15.21
CA TYR A 26 -30.27 5.50 -14.72
C TYR A 26 -31.36 4.64 -14.10
N ASN A 27 -32.26 5.23 -13.30
CA ASN A 27 -33.34 4.52 -12.64
C ASN A 27 -34.38 4.01 -13.66
N ALA A 28 -34.73 4.80 -14.68
CA ALA A 28 -35.60 4.38 -15.76
C ALA A 28 -34.98 3.22 -16.55
N LEU A 29 -33.68 3.29 -16.84
CA LEU A 29 -32.95 2.20 -17.51
C LEU A 29 -32.95 0.94 -16.65
N HIS A 30 -32.61 1.03 -15.36
CA HIS A 30 -32.62 -0.08 -14.41
C HIS A 30 -33.98 -0.79 -14.34
N ASN A 31 -35.08 -0.02 -14.35
CA ASN A 31 -36.44 -0.56 -14.25
C ASN A 31 -37.05 -1.00 -15.59
N SER A 32 -36.29 -0.88 -16.70
CA SER A 32 -36.75 -1.27 -18.04
C SER A 32 -36.57 -2.77 -18.30
N ASP A 33 -37.27 -3.30 -19.31
CA ASP A 33 -37.00 -4.66 -19.79
C ASP A 33 -35.65 -4.80 -20.49
N GLU A 34 -35.09 -3.69 -21.03
CA GLU A 34 -33.77 -3.68 -21.66
C GLU A 34 -32.65 -4.01 -20.68
N PHE A 35 -32.75 -3.58 -19.42
CA PHE A 35 -31.77 -3.89 -18.37
C PHE A 35 -31.45 -5.39 -18.28
N LYS A 36 -32.48 -6.24 -18.38
CA LYS A 36 -32.36 -7.70 -18.31
C LYS A 36 -31.58 -8.30 -19.48
N THR A 37 -31.44 -7.54 -20.57
CA THR A 37 -30.69 -7.93 -21.79
C THR A 37 -29.27 -7.39 -21.83
N LEU A 38 -28.94 -6.42 -20.95
CA LEU A 38 -27.61 -5.86 -20.84
C LEU A 38 -26.62 -6.90 -20.29
N SER A 39 -25.35 -6.74 -20.63
CA SER A 39 -24.27 -7.56 -20.04
C SER A 39 -24.15 -7.34 -18.53
N THR A 40 -23.59 -8.31 -17.81
CA THR A 40 -23.34 -8.22 -16.36
C THR A 40 -22.60 -6.93 -15.98
N ALA A 41 -21.56 -6.56 -16.74
CA ALA A 41 -20.80 -5.34 -16.48
C ALA A 41 -21.63 -4.05 -16.69
N GLN A 42 -22.53 -4.03 -17.67
CA GLN A 42 -23.44 -2.90 -17.88
C GLN A 42 -24.50 -2.81 -16.78
N GLN A 43 -25.07 -3.95 -16.37
CA GLN A 43 -26.00 -4.00 -15.24
C GLN A 43 -25.32 -3.49 -13.96
N LYS A 44 -24.12 -3.99 -13.66
CA LYS A 44 -23.32 -3.57 -12.51
C LYS A 44 -22.94 -2.09 -12.57
N THR A 45 -22.62 -1.56 -13.75
CA THR A 45 -22.39 -0.11 -13.95
C THR A 45 -23.61 0.70 -13.52
N ILE A 46 -24.81 0.30 -13.94
CA ILE A 46 -26.07 1.00 -13.64
C ILE A 46 -26.40 0.88 -12.16
N THR A 47 -26.31 -0.32 -11.58
CA THR A 47 -26.58 -0.55 -10.15
C THR A 47 -25.59 0.22 -9.26
N ASN A 48 -24.29 0.19 -9.59
CA ASN A 48 -23.29 0.98 -8.87
C ASN A 48 -23.57 2.48 -9.00
N ALA A 49 -23.91 2.97 -10.21
CA ALA A 49 -24.24 4.37 -10.40
C ALA A 49 -25.43 4.80 -9.51
N LEU A 50 -26.50 4.01 -9.44
CA LEU A 50 -27.66 4.29 -8.58
C LEU A 50 -27.28 4.36 -7.09
N ARG A 51 -26.51 3.38 -6.61
CA ARG A 51 -25.94 3.41 -5.26
C ARG A 51 -25.10 4.69 -5.05
N ASP A 52 -24.27 5.04 -6.01
CA ASP A 52 -23.35 6.18 -5.89
C ASP A 52 -24.11 7.53 -5.94
N PHE A 53 -25.25 7.62 -6.64
CA PHE A 53 -26.18 8.76 -6.52
C PHE A 53 -26.75 8.88 -5.10
N GLU A 54 -27.18 7.76 -4.49
CA GLU A 54 -27.65 7.74 -3.10
C GLU A 54 -26.54 8.18 -2.13
N LEU A 55 -25.33 7.65 -2.28
CA LEU A 55 -24.15 8.01 -1.48
C LEU A 55 -23.64 9.45 -1.76
N SER A 56 -24.08 10.06 -2.86
CA SER A 56 -23.87 11.47 -3.18
C SER A 56 -24.97 12.38 -2.63
N GLY A 57 -25.98 11.81 -1.97
CA GLY A 57 -27.06 12.55 -1.34
C GLY A 57 -28.15 13.01 -2.32
N ILE A 58 -28.37 12.30 -3.44
CA ILE A 58 -29.42 12.66 -4.40
C ILE A 58 -30.81 12.79 -3.75
N ALA A 59 -31.09 11.99 -2.72
CA ALA A 59 -32.38 11.98 -2.02
C ALA A 59 -32.51 13.07 -0.94
N LEU A 60 -31.44 13.82 -0.66
CA LEU A 60 -31.44 14.87 0.36
C LEU A 60 -32.25 16.09 -0.09
N ALA A 61 -32.77 16.85 0.88
CA ALA A 61 -33.38 18.14 0.58
C ALA A 61 -32.33 19.12 0.00
N PRO A 62 -32.74 20.13 -0.81
CA PRO A 62 -31.79 21.03 -1.48
C PRO A 62 -30.74 21.69 -0.57
N GLU A 63 -31.13 22.08 0.65
CA GLU A 63 -30.20 22.66 1.64
C GLU A 63 -29.17 21.65 2.15
N GLN A 64 -29.57 20.38 2.31
CA GLN A 64 -28.68 19.29 2.72
C GLN A 64 -27.77 18.85 1.57
N GLN A 65 -28.25 18.86 0.32
CA GLN A 65 -27.43 18.63 -0.87
C GLN A 65 -26.31 19.68 -0.99
N LYS A 66 -26.67 20.96 -0.79
CA LYS A 66 -25.70 22.05 -0.75
C LYS A 66 -24.66 21.84 0.36
N ARG A 67 -25.11 21.50 1.57
CA ARG A 67 -24.19 21.21 2.69
C ARG A 67 -23.27 20.03 2.38
N TYR A 68 -23.78 18.96 1.79
CA TYR A 68 -22.97 17.83 1.33
C TYR A 68 -21.86 18.26 0.37
N GLY A 69 -22.18 19.13 -0.60
CA GLY A 69 -21.21 19.68 -1.54
C GLY A 69 -20.12 20.51 -0.87
N GLU A 70 -20.51 21.40 0.05
CA GLU A 70 -19.56 22.20 0.86
C GLU A 70 -18.60 21.30 1.65
N ILE A 71 -19.12 20.25 2.29
CA ILE A 71 -18.29 19.30 3.04
C ILE A 71 -17.34 18.53 2.10
N SER A 72 -17.84 18.06 0.95
CA SER A 72 -17.05 17.29 -0.01
C SER A 72 -15.88 18.09 -0.59
N ALA A 73 -16.12 19.36 -0.93
CA ALA A 73 -15.07 20.28 -1.35
C ALA A 73 -14.05 20.51 -0.22
N ARG A 74 -14.53 20.75 1.01
CA ARG A 74 -13.64 20.99 2.15
C ARG A 74 -12.77 19.79 2.50
N LEU A 75 -13.32 18.58 2.48
CA LEU A 75 -12.56 17.34 2.68
C LEU A 75 -11.47 17.16 1.61
N SER A 76 -11.74 17.55 0.37
CA SER A 76 -10.75 17.47 -0.72
C SER A 76 -9.58 18.44 -0.51
N GLU A 77 -9.86 19.65 -0.05
CA GLU A 77 -8.83 20.65 0.31
C GLU A 77 -7.98 20.19 1.51
N LEU A 78 -8.63 19.67 2.56
CA LEU A 78 -7.97 19.19 3.77
C LEU A 78 -7.02 18.02 3.48
N ALA A 79 -7.47 17.04 2.70
CA ALA A 79 -6.66 15.89 2.31
C ALA A 79 -5.41 16.30 1.52
N ALA A 80 -5.56 17.24 0.58
CA ALA A 80 -4.41 17.78 -0.16
C ALA A 80 -3.43 18.53 0.76
N LYS A 81 -3.96 19.34 1.70
CA LYS A 81 -3.14 20.06 2.67
C LYS A 81 -2.41 19.12 3.62
N PHE A 82 -3.08 18.05 4.09
CA PHE A 82 -2.46 17.01 4.91
C PHE A 82 -1.25 16.39 4.20
N GLY A 83 -1.44 15.96 2.94
CA GLY A 83 -0.37 15.35 2.14
C GLY A 83 0.80 16.30 1.89
N ASN A 84 0.52 17.56 1.57
CA ASN A 84 1.54 18.59 1.37
C ASN A 84 2.33 18.84 2.65
N ASN A 85 1.67 18.96 3.81
CA ASN A 85 2.33 19.13 5.10
C ASN A 85 3.27 17.96 5.44
N VAL A 86 2.88 16.72 5.13
CA VAL A 86 3.74 15.54 5.34
C VAL A 86 4.98 15.59 4.43
N MET A 87 4.79 15.95 3.16
CA MET A 87 5.90 16.11 2.22
C MET A 87 6.85 17.22 2.66
N ASP A 88 6.33 18.39 3.02
CA ASP A 88 7.12 19.54 3.47
C ASP A 88 7.90 19.20 4.76
N ALA A 89 7.26 18.52 5.73
CA ALA A 89 7.93 18.08 6.95
C ALA A 89 9.02 17.03 6.68
N THR A 90 8.84 16.14 5.69
CA THR A 90 9.91 15.21 5.27
C THR A 90 11.10 15.95 4.66
N LEU A 91 10.85 16.97 3.82
CA LEU A 91 11.90 17.73 3.13
C LEU A 91 12.63 18.73 4.04
N ALA A 92 11.94 19.25 5.05
CA ALA A 92 12.47 20.27 5.97
C ALA A 92 13.59 19.73 6.89
N TRP A 93 13.61 18.43 7.15
CA TRP A 93 14.61 17.81 8.01
C TRP A 93 15.81 17.27 7.22
N GLN A 94 17.01 17.64 7.64
CA GLN A 94 18.26 17.10 7.11
C GLN A 94 19.27 16.93 8.25
N LYS A 95 20.05 15.86 8.20
CA LYS A 95 21.19 15.64 9.10
C LYS A 95 22.47 15.64 8.27
N HIS A 96 23.20 16.75 8.35
CA HIS A 96 24.51 16.91 7.73
C HIS A 96 25.60 16.42 8.69
N ILE A 97 26.43 15.47 8.22
CA ILE A 97 27.51 14.87 8.98
C ILE A 97 28.80 15.02 8.17
N THR A 98 29.86 15.48 8.83
CA THR A 98 31.21 15.61 8.24
C THR A 98 32.25 14.75 8.97
N ASP A 99 31.95 14.32 10.19
CA ASP A 99 32.76 13.36 10.95
C ASP A 99 32.34 11.93 10.58
N GLU A 100 33.21 11.23 9.86
CA GLU A 100 33.00 9.85 9.44
C GLU A 100 32.80 8.88 10.63
N SER A 101 33.32 9.20 11.81
CA SER A 101 33.16 8.34 12.99
C SER A 101 31.72 8.26 13.50
N GLU A 102 30.87 9.25 13.19
CA GLU A 102 29.44 9.22 13.51
C GLU A 102 28.64 8.23 12.63
N LEU A 103 29.25 7.73 11.55
CA LEU A 103 28.62 6.90 10.52
C LEU A 103 28.86 5.40 10.70
N ALA A 104 29.49 5.00 11.81
CA ALA A 104 29.81 3.61 12.10
C ALA A 104 28.57 2.69 11.97
N GLY A 105 28.76 1.53 11.35
CA GLY A 105 27.75 0.51 11.12
C GLY A 105 26.91 0.70 9.85
N LEU A 106 26.78 1.93 9.33
CA LEU A 106 26.03 2.17 8.10
C LEU A 106 26.65 1.45 6.89
N PRO A 107 25.83 0.85 6.01
CA PRO A 107 26.35 0.16 4.83
C PRO A 107 26.87 1.14 3.78
N GLU A 108 27.84 0.70 2.97
CA GLU A 108 28.45 1.49 1.88
C GLU A 108 27.39 2.12 0.97
N SER A 109 26.32 1.38 0.71
CA SER A 109 25.19 1.81 -0.11
C SER A 109 24.46 3.04 0.46
N ALA A 110 24.19 3.05 1.77
CA ALA A 110 23.57 4.18 2.46
C ALA A 110 24.53 5.38 2.53
N LEU A 111 25.81 5.14 2.80
CA LEU A 111 26.85 6.18 2.80
C LEU A 111 26.98 6.84 1.43
N ALA A 112 26.97 6.04 0.36
CA ALA A 112 27.09 6.58 -0.99
C ALA A 112 25.86 7.39 -1.41
N LEU A 113 24.65 6.96 -1.01
CA LEU A 113 23.42 7.75 -1.22
C LEU A 113 23.46 9.08 -0.45
N ALA A 114 23.90 9.07 0.81
CA ALA A 114 24.00 10.27 1.62
C ALA A 114 25.09 11.23 1.11
N ALA A 115 26.18 10.71 0.56
CA ALA A 115 27.22 11.52 -0.08
C ALA A 115 26.74 12.14 -1.41
N ASP A 116 26.00 11.40 -2.23
CA ASP A 116 25.39 11.95 -3.45
C ASP A 116 24.33 13.02 -3.12
N THR A 117 23.58 12.83 -2.04
CA THR A 117 22.65 13.84 -1.52
C THR A 117 23.38 15.09 -1.02
N ALA A 118 24.51 14.95 -0.35
CA ALA A 118 25.33 16.09 0.05
C ALA A 118 25.83 16.86 -1.18
N LYS A 119 26.34 16.14 -2.19
CA LYS A 119 26.81 16.73 -3.45
C LYS A 119 25.71 17.46 -4.22
N SER A 120 24.51 16.90 -4.29
CA SER A 120 23.37 17.54 -4.97
C SER A 120 22.91 18.82 -4.28
N LYS A 121 23.19 18.95 -2.97
CA LYS A 121 22.95 20.14 -2.16
C LYS A 121 24.18 21.04 -2.02
N GLU A 122 25.25 20.78 -2.76
CA GLU A 122 26.51 21.54 -2.72
C GLU A 122 27.18 21.56 -1.33
N LEU A 123 27.05 20.46 -0.58
CA LEU A 123 27.66 20.25 0.74
C LEU A 123 28.73 19.15 0.68
N ASP A 124 29.75 19.27 1.54
CA ASP A 124 30.74 18.20 1.77
C ASP A 124 30.19 17.11 2.70
N GLY A 125 30.78 15.92 2.71
CA GLY A 125 30.40 14.85 3.64
C GLY A 125 29.10 14.14 3.24
N TRP A 126 28.19 13.96 4.21
CA TRP A 126 26.98 13.15 4.06
C TRP A 126 25.74 13.90 4.53
N VAL A 127 24.65 13.80 3.76
CA VAL A 127 23.34 14.35 4.13
C VAL A 127 22.31 13.24 4.16
N PHE A 128 21.71 13.02 5.33
CA PHE A 128 20.58 12.12 5.51
C PHE A 128 19.26 12.90 5.58
N THR A 129 18.23 12.36 4.97
CA THR A 129 16.84 12.87 4.95
C THR A 129 15.88 11.88 5.62
N LEU A 130 14.60 12.26 5.69
CA LEU A 130 13.52 11.41 6.19
C LEU A 130 12.85 10.57 5.09
N ASP A 131 13.33 10.62 3.85
CA ASP A 131 12.89 9.69 2.81
C ASP A 131 13.25 8.27 3.24
N PHE A 132 12.35 7.32 2.97
CA PHE A 132 12.46 5.96 3.51
C PHE A 132 13.81 5.28 3.21
N PRO A 133 14.39 5.41 1.99
CA PRO A 133 15.72 4.85 1.69
C PRO A 133 16.89 5.48 2.48
N SER A 134 16.73 6.70 2.99
CA SER A 134 17.70 7.35 3.88
C SER A 134 17.43 7.03 5.36
N TYR A 135 16.16 7.07 5.77
CA TYR A 135 15.70 6.81 7.14
C TYR A 135 15.99 5.38 7.59
N LEU A 136 15.59 4.39 6.78
CA LEU A 136 15.61 2.98 7.20
C LEU A 136 17.04 2.48 7.51
N PRO A 137 18.07 2.73 6.69
CA PRO A 137 19.43 2.29 7.02
C PRO A 137 19.96 2.83 8.34
N ILE A 138 19.61 4.07 8.73
CA ILE A 138 19.98 4.62 10.04
C ILE A 138 19.35 3.78 11.16
N MET A 139 18.04 3.51 11.06
CA MET A 139 17.32 2.77 12.07
C MET A 139 17.74 1.30 12.19
N THR A 140 18.27 0.75 11.10
CA THR A 140 18.65 -0.66 11.00
C THR A 140 20.13 -0.91 11.33
N TYR A 141 21.04 0.00 10.94
CA TYR A 141 22.48 -0.30 10.95
C TYR A 141 23.37 0.71 11.69
N ALA A 142 22.91 1.94 11.95
CA ALA A 142 23.79 2.95 12.58
C ALA A 142 24.15 2.55 14.02
N ASP A 143 25.43 2.37 14.32
CA ASP A 143 25.92 2.06 15.67
C ASP A 143 25.71 3.24 16.63
N ASN A 144 25.74 4.47 16.10
CA ASN A 144 25.46 5.69 16.84
C ASN A 144 23.98 5.75 17.27
N ARG A 145 23.72 5.41 18.55
CA ARG A 145 22.39 5.41 19.14
C ARG A 145 21.73 6.79 19.17
N GLU A 146 22.52 7.86 19.34
CA GLU A 146 22.00 9.23 19.31
C GLU A 146 21.52 9.61 17.91
N LEU A 147 22.25 9.21 16.86
CA LEU A 147 21.80 9.39 15.48
C LEU A 147 20.47 8.66 15.23
N ARG A 148 20.31 7.43 15.73
CA ARG A 148 19.04 6.69 15.65
C ARG A 148 17.92 7.41 16.38
N GLU A 149 18.16 7.91 17.59
CA GLU A 149 17.18 8.65 18.38
C GLU A 149 16.72 9.94 17.69
N GLN A 150 17.66 10.76 17.21
CA GLN A 150 17.37 12.01 16.49
C GLN A 150 16.55 11.75 15.22
N THR A 151 16.96 10.76 14.44
CA THR A 151 16.30 10.41 13.17
C THR A 151 14.91 9.81 13.41
N TYR A 152 14.78 8.89 14.38
CA TYR A 152 13.50 8.32 14.78
C TYR A 152 12.53 9.41 15.23
N THR A 153 12.98 10.28 16.13
CA THR A 153 12.17 11.37 16.68
C THR A 153 11.66 12.27 15.56
N ALA A 154 12.53 12.71 14.66
CA ALA A 154 12.16 13.51 13.50
C ALA A 154 11.12 12.80 12.61
N PHE A 155 11.31 11.51 12.32
CA PHE A 155 10.41 10.75 11.45
C PHE A 155 9.01 10.56 12.01
N VAL A 156 8.88 10.21 13.30
CA VAL A 156 7.59 9.92 13.94
C VAL A 156 6.84 11.17 14.41
N THR A 157 7.44 12.36 14.25
CA THR A 157 6.84 13.66 14.60
C THR A 157 6.61 14.56 13.39
N ARG A 158 6.78 14.04 12.17
CA ARG A 158 6.49 14.79 10.94
C ARG A 158 5.07 15.34 10.95
N ALA A 159 4.95 16.59 10.51
CA ALA A 159 3.68 17.30 10.38
C ALA A 159 2.87 17.39 11.69
N SER A 160 3.54 17.57 12.83
CA SER A 160 2.89 17.57 14.15
C SER A 160 3.28 18.76 15.03
N ASP A 161 2.68 18.81 16.22
CA ASP A 161 2.99 19.72 17.31
C ASP A 161 4.31 19.40 18.04
N GLN A 162 5.02 18.34 17.63
CA GLN A 162 6.24 17.84 18.25
C GLN A 162 7.41 17.77 17.26
N GLY A 163 8.63 17.61 17.78
CA GLY A 163 9.81 17.35 16.97
C GLY A 163 10.51 18.61 16.42
N PRO A 164 11.43 18.44 15.44
CA PRO A 164 12.30 19.53 14.96
C PRO A 164 11.56 20.65 14.22
N ASN A 165 10.36 20.38 13.69
CA ASN A 165 9.50 21.33 12.96
C ASN A 165 8.14 21.52 13.66
N ALA A 166 8.13 21.41 14.99
CA ALA A 166 6.91 21.47 15.80
C ALA A 166 6.05 22.71 15.47
N GLY A 167 4.81 22.48 15.07
CA GLY A 167 3.83 23.53 14.77
C GLY A 167 3.95 24.19 13.39
N GLU A 168 5.00 23.91 12.60
CA GLU A 168 5.18 24.50 11.26
C GLU A 168 4.24 23.88 10.23
N PHE A 169 4.08 22.56 10.28
CA PHE A 169 3.31 21.76 9.33
C PHE A 169 2.22 20.92 10.03
N ASP A 170 1.72 21.38 11.17
CA ASP A 170 0.88 20.58 12.07
C ASP A 170 -0.47 20.19 11.46
N ASN A 171 -0.72 18.87 11.39
CA ASN A 171 -1.95 18.26 10.90
C ASN A 171 -3.04 18.06 11.98
N SER A 172 -2.82 18.44 13.24
CA SER A 172 -3.77 18.24 14.35
C SER A 172 -5.18 18.79 14.06
N ALA A 173 -5.26 20.04 13.61
CA ALA A 173 -6.52 20.69 13.29
C ALA A 173 -7.19 20.08 12.04
N ILE A 174 -6.38 19.71 11.03
CA ILE A 174 -6.85 19.10 9.79
C ILE A 174 -7.52 17.75 10.08
N MET A 175 -6.87 16.87 10.84
CA MET A 175 -7.44 15.56 11.19
C MET A 175 -8.75 15.69 11.97
N SER A 176 -8.80 16.64 12.92
CA SER A 176 -10.00 16.87 13.73
C SER A 176 -11.18 17.38 12.89
N GLU A 177 -10.91 18.29 11.96
CA GLU A 177 -11.90 18.81 11.02
C GLU A 177 -12.37 17.71 10.05
N GLU A 178 -11.46 16.90 9.50
CA GLU A 178 -11.82 15.78 8.63
C GLU A 178 -12.74 14.76 9.30
N LEU A 179 -12.45 14.37 10.55
CA LEU A 179 -13.32 13.42 11.27
C LEU A 179 -14.71 14.00 11.53
N ALA A 180 -14.80 15.29 11.91
CA ALA A 180 -16.07 15.97 12.10
C ALA A 180 -16.90 16.00 10.81
N LEU A 181 -16.27 16.38 9.70
CA LEU A 181 -16.91 16.48 8.38
C LEU A 181 -17.32 15.12 7.82
N ARG A 182 -16.48 14.09 8.01
CA ARG A 182 -16.79 12.70 7.64
C ARG A 182 -18.00 12.17 8.41
N HIS A 183 -18.05 12.42 9.72
CA HIS A 183 -19.20 12.06 10.53
C HIS A 183 -20.46 12.82 10.08
N GLU A 184 -20.37 14.12 9.82
CA GLU A 184 -21.50 14.92 9.34
C GLU A 184 -22.06 14.40 8.00
N ILE A 185 -21.19 14.08 7.02
CA ILE A 185 -21.62 13.46 5.76
C ILE A 185 -22.33 12.12 6.00
N ALA A 186 -21.83 11.29 6.92
CA ALA A 186 -22.46 10.01 7.23
C ALA A 186 -23.87 10.20 7.80
N GLN A 187 -24.03 11.15 8.74
CA GLN A 187 -25.31 11.49 9.35
C GLN A 187 -26.31 12.06 8.32
N LEU A 188 -25.85 12.92 7.40
CA LEU A 188 -26.68 13.45 6.32
C LEU A 188 -27.28 12.32 5.48
N LEU A 189 -26.48 11.29 5.17
CA LEU A 189 -26.89 10.14 4.38
C LEU A 189 -27.64 9.06 5.18
N GLY A 190 -27.82 9.25 6.50
CA GLY A 190 -28.57 8.32 7.36
C GLY A 190 -27.76 7.15 7.93
N PHE A 191 -26.43 7.18 7.86
CA PHE A 191 -25.55 6.21 8.52
C PHE A 191 -25.24 6.64 9.96
N ALA A 192 -25.02 5.68 10.86
CA ALA A 192 -24.69 6.00 12.25
C ALA A 192 -23.23 6.50 12.40
N SER A 193 -22.33 6.04 11.54
CA SER A 193 -20.92 6.42 11.56
C SER A 193 -20.32 6.51 10.15
N TYR A 194 -19.16 7.15 10.02
CA TYR A 194 -18.46 7.15 8.75
C TYR A 194 -17.93 5.76 8.38
N ALA A 195 -17.65 4.91 9.36
CA ALA A 195 -17.31 3.51 9.12
C ALA A 195 -18.45 2.76 8.42
N GLU A 196 -19.70 2.90 8.85
CA GLU A 196 -20.85 2.30 8.15
C GLU A 196 -21.00 2.81 6.71
N LYS A 197 -20.90 4.14 6.50
CA LYS A 197 -20.90 4.72 5.15
C LYS A 197 -19.78 4.13 4.29
N SER A 198 -18.58 3.97 4.85
CA SER A 198 -17.41 3.44 4.16
C SER A 198 -17.61 1.98 3.70
N LEU A 199 -18.36 1.18 4.46
CA LEU A 199 -18.67 -0.21 4.14
C LEU A 199 -19.69 -0.38 3.01
N ALA A 200 -20.51 0.63 2.71
CA ALA A 200 -21.55 0.55 1.67
C ALA A 200 -21.04 0.21 0.25
N THR A 201 -19.72 0.33 0.03
CA THR A 201 -19.06 -0.02 -1.24
C THR A 201 -17.98 -1.09 -1.09
N LYS A 202 -17.95 -1.80 0.06
CA LYS A 202 -16.95 -2.80 0.41
C LYS A 202 -17.57 -4.20 0.53
N MET A 203 -16.74 -5.23 0.69
CA MET A 203 -17.18 -6.61 0.94
C MET A 203 -17.68 -6.81 2.37
N ALA A 204 -16.98 -6.23 3.36
CA ALA A 204 -17.43 -6.29 4.73
C ALA A 204 -18.74 -5.48 4.89
N GLU A 205 -19.72 -6.09 5.54
CA GLU A 205 -21.09 -5.56 5.56
C GLU A 205 -21.37 -4.70 6.79
N THR A 206 -20.71 -4.99 7.92
CA THR A 206 -20.94 -4.28 9.19
C THR A 206 -19.65 -3.96 9.93
N PRO A 207 -19.63 -2.90 10.76
CA PRO A 207 -18.48 -2.60 11.61
C PRO A 207 -18.06 -3.75 12.52
N GLU A 208 -19.01 -4.52 13.05
CA GLU A 208 -18.76 -5.67 13.92
C GLU A 208 -18.01 -6.80 13.22
N GLN A 209 -18.27 -7.02 11.91
CA GLN A 209 -17.51 -8.00 11.13
C GLN A 209 -16.03 -7.59 11.05
N VAL A 210 -15.76 -6.31 10.79
CA VAL A 210 -14.38 -5.77 10.71
C VAL A 210 -13.69 -5.84 12.06
N PHE A 211 -14.35 -5.44 13.15
CA PHE A 211 -13.78 -5.54 14.50
C PHE A 211 -13.49 -6.99 14.89
N SER A 212 -14.45 -7.89 14.70
CA SER A 212 -14.27 -9.32 15.03
C SER A 212 -13.11 -9.94 14.25
N PHE A 213 -12.98 -9.61 12.97
CA PHE A 213 -11.89 -10.06 12.12
C PHE A 213 -10.52 -9.61 12.65
N LEU A 214 -10.36 -8.31 12.93
CA LEU A 214 -9.10 -7.74 13.40
C LEU A 214 -8.73 -8.22 14.81
N GLU A 215 -9.73 -8.33 15.70
CA GLU A 215 -9.53 -8.78 17.08
C GLU A 215 -9.17 -10.27 17.16
N ASP A 216 -9.77 -11.13 16.33
CA ASP A 216 -9.39 -12.55 16.21
C ASP A 216 -7.94 -12.71 15.72
N LEU A 217 -7.56 -11.98 14.66
CA LEU A 217 -6.18 -11.98 14.16
C LEU A 217 -5.19 -11.47 15.22
N ALA A 218 -5.54 -10.43 15.98
CA ALA A 218 -4.69 -9.94 17.06
C ALA A 218 -4.52 -10.98 18.16
N ALA A 219 -5.61 -11.64 18.58
CA ALA A 219 -5.58 -12.65 19.61
C ALA A 219 -4.68 -13.83 19.24
N LYS A 220 -4.70 -14.27 17.98
CA LYS A 220 -3.85 -15.36 17.47
C LYS A 220 -2.37 -14.95 17.35
N SER A 221 -2.11 -13.69 17.00
CA SER A 221 -0.75 -13.21 16.74
C SER A 221 0.00 -12.75 18.00
N LYS A 222 -0.73 -12.32 19.04
CA LYS A 222 -0.16 -11.72 20.24
C LYS A 222 0.81 -12.61 21.02
N PRO A 223 0.52 -13.90 21.28
CA PRO A 223 1.44 -14.77 22.01
C PRO A 223 2.81 -14.89 21.33
N GLN A 224 2.85 -14.97 20.00
CA GLN A 224 4.10 -15.02 19.26
C GLN A 224 4.84 -13.69 19.32
N ALA A 225 4.15 -12.56 19.13
CA ALA A 225 4.77 -11.24 19.21
C ALA A 225 5.40 -10.96 20.59
N GLU A 226 4.78 -11.42 21.68
CA GLU A 226 5.33 -11.31 23.03
C GLU A 226 6.62 -12.15 23.18
N GLN A 227 6.67 -13.34 22.58
CA GLN A 227 7.87 -14.18 22.56
C GLN A 227 9.00 -13.55 21.74
N GLU A 228 8.68 -13.02 20.56
CA GLU A 228 9.64 -12.34 19.67
C GLU A 228 10.24 -11.10 20.36
N LEU A 229 9.41 -10.31 21.04
CA LEU A 229 9.87 -9.16 21.83
C LEU A 229 10.77 -9.60 23.00
N ALA A 230 10.40 -10.66 23.72
CA ALA A 230 11.20 -11.18 24.83
C ALA A 230 12.56 -11.69 24.36
N GLU A 231 12.62 -12.39 23.21
CA GLU A 231 13.87 -12.84 22.57
C GLU A 231 14.76 -11.63 22.25
N LEU A 232 14.18 -10.59 21.65
CA LEU A 232 14.91 -9.37 21.29
C LEU A 232 15.44 -8.61 22.51
N GLN A 233 14.64 -8.49 23.57
CA GLN A 233 15.06 -7.86 24.83
C GLN A 233 16.18 -8.63 25.51
N ALA A 234 16.08 -9.97 25.58
CA ALA A 234 17.13 -10.82 26.12
C ALA A 234 18.43 -10.68 25.31
N TYR A 235 18.33 -10.70 23.98
CA TYR A 235 19.45 -10.51 23.07
C TYR A 235 20.18 -9.18 23.32
N ALA A 236 19.42 -8.07 23.34
CA ALA A 236 19.99 -6.73 23.54
C ALA A 236 20.66 -6.60 24.91
N LYS A 237 20.09 -7.20 25.95
CA LYS A 237 20.66 -7.21 27.30
C LYS A 237 21.94 -8.05 27.39
N GLU A 238 21.89 -9.30 26.96
CA GLU A 238 22.99 -10.28 27.14
C GLU A 238 24.19 -9.97 26.25
N LYS A 239 23.96 -9.53 25.00
CA LYS A 239 25.03 -9.32 24.02
C LYS A 239 25.53 -7.88 23.95
N HIS A 240 24.67 -6.91 24.26
CA HIS A 240 24.96 -5.48 24.06
C HIS A 240 24.80 -4.63 25.33
N GLY A 241 24.44 -5.24 26.47
CA GLY A 241 24.32 -4.53 27.75
C GLY A 241 23.16 -3.52 27.81
N ILE A 242 22.17 -3.64 26.92
CA ILE A 242 21.00 -2.75 26.89
C ILE A 242 19.91 -3.30 27.80
N GLU A 243 19.77 -2.70 28.97
CA GLU A 243 18.75 -3.11 29.97
C GLU A 243 17.31 -2.82 29.50
N GLN A 244 17.11 -1.76 28.72
CA GLN A 244 15.80 -1.39 28.19
C GLN A 244 15.93 -0.84 26.78
N LEU A 245 15.21 -1.46 25.84
CA LEU A 245 15.09 -0.98 24.47
C LEU A 245 14.19 0.26 24.41
N ALA A 246 14.69 1.32 23.79
CA ALA A 246 13.88 2.45 23.36
C ALA A 246 13.31 2.18 21.96
N ALA A 247 12.37 3.01 21.51
CA ALA A 247 11.71 2.83 20.23
C ALA A 247 12.66 2.83 19.01
N TRP A 248 13.77 3.58 19.11
CA TRP A 248 14.82 3.67 18.10
C TRP A 248 15.86 2.53 18.17
N ASP A 249 15.68 1.57 19.09
CA ASP A 249 16.58 0.43 19.25
C ASP A 249 16.02 -0.86 18.61
N TYR A 250 14.70 -0.97 18.43
CA TYR A 250 14.06 -2.21 17.94
C TYR A 250 14.53 -2.62 16.55
N GLY A 251 14.61 -1.69 15.59
CA GLY A 251 15.09 -1.98 14.24
C GLY A 251 16.54 -2.46 14.25
N TYR A 252 17.40 -1.76 14.97
CA TYR A 252 18.84 -2.02 15.06
C TYR A 252 19.15 -3.37 15.72
N TYR A 253 18.64 -3.63 16.92
CA TYR A 253 18.89 -4.92 17.58
C TYR A 253 18.12 -6.06 16.94
N GLY A 254 16.97 -5.79 16.33
CA GLY A 254 16.23 -6.77 15.54
C GLY A 254 17.06 -7.25 14.35
N GLU A 255 17.71 -6.33 13.64
CA GLU A 255 18.62 -6.69 12.56
C GLU A 255 19.84 -7.47 13.07
N LYS A 256 20.46 -7.05 14.17
CA LYS A 256 21.60 -7.81 14.76
C LYS A 256 21.21 -9.22 15.16
N LEU A 257 20.04 -9.40 15.80
CA LEU A 257 19.52 -10.72 16.15
C LEU A 257 19.22 -11.55 14.90
N LYS A 258 18.60 -10.96 13.87
CA LYS A 258 18.34 -11.63 12.58
C LYS A 258 19.65 -12.12 11.95
N GLN A 259 20.67 -11.28 11.92
CA GLN A 259 21.99 -11.63 11.38
C GLN A 259 22.68 -12.73 12.17
N GLU A 260 22.63 -12.70 13.51
CA GLU A 260 23.22 -13.75 14.35
C GLU A 260 22.50 -15.11 14.18
N LYS A 261 21.17 -15.08 14.03
CA LYS A 261 20.33 -16.29 13.94
C LYS A 261 20.36 -16.94 12.56
N TYR A 262 20.35 -16.14 11.49
CA TYR A 262 20.18 -16.62 10.12
C TYR A 262 21.39 -16.36 9.21
N ALA A 263 22.41 -15.62 9.67
CA ALA A 263 23.58 -15.25 8.88
C ALA A 263 23.21 -14.63 7.51
N ILE A 264 22.16 -13.78 7.50
CA ILE A 264 21.62 -13.09 6.33
C ILE A 264 21.33 -11.63 6.66
N SER A 265 21.56 -10.75 5.69
CA SER A 265 21.17 -9.34 5.72
C SER A 265 20.80 -8.88 4.32
N ASP A 266 20.09 -7.76 4.24
CA ASP A 266 19.71 -7.17 2.95
C ASP A 266 20.94 -6.79 2.12
N GLU A 267 22.04 -6.38 2.76
CA GLU A 267 23.27 -5.99 2.06
C GLU A 267 24.00 -7.20 1.43
N VAL A 268 23.93 -8.38 2.05
CA VAL A 268 24.51 -9.61 1.45
C VAL A 268 23.69 -10.06 0.24
N LEU A 269 22.38 -9.82 0.26
CA LEU A 269 21.46 -10.18 -0.82
C LEU A 269 21.45 -9.17 -1.98
N ARG A 270 21.66 -7.89 -1.68
CA ARG A 270 21.54 -6.78 -2.63
C ARG A 270 22.28 -6.98 -3.96
N PRO A 271 23.51 -7.51 -4.02
CA PRO A 271 24.21 -7.79 -5.28
C PRO A 271 23.46 -8.74 -6.23
N TYR A 272 22.54 -9.55 -5.72
CA TYR A 272 21.76 -10.52 -6.50
C TYR A 272 20.43 -9.99 -7.02
N PHE A 273 20.06 -8.75 -6.69
CA PHE A 273 18.81 -8.14 -7.14
C PHE A 273 19.03 -6.84 -7.93
N PRO A 274 19.80 -6.86 -9.05
CA PRO A 274 19.87 -5.71 -9.93
C PRO A 274 18.52 -5.46 -10.60
N ALA A 275 18.13 -4.18 -10.71
CA ALA A 275 16.78 -3.77 -11.14
C ALA A 275 16.31 -4.43 -12.44
N ASP A 276 17.17 -4.49 -13.47
CA ASP A 276 16.82 -5.11 -14.76
C ASP A 276 16.64 -6.63 -14.66
N LYS A 277 17.39 -7.30 -13.79
CA LYS A 277 17.25 -8.74 -13.55
C LYS A 277 15.93 -9.03 -12.83
N VAL A 278 15.62 -8.24 -11.80
CA VAL A 278 14.34 -8.34 -11.08
C VAL A 278 13.16 -8.09 -12.01
N LEU A 279 13.22 -7.06 -12.86
CA LEU A 279 12.18 -6.77 -13.85
C LEU A 279 12.02 -7.91 -14.86
N SER A 280 13.12 -8.45 -15.38
CA SER A 280 13.05 -9.60 -16.29
C SER A 280 12.43 -10.82 -15.62
N GLY A 281 12.74 -11.04 -14.34
CA GLY A 281 12.16 -12.14 -13.57
C GLY A 281 10.69 -11.94 -13.26
N LEU A 282 10.25 -10.73 -12.93
CA LEU A 282 8.84 -10.38 -12.80
C LEU A 282 8.07 -10.69 -14.09
N PHE A 283 8.63 -10.31 -15.25
CA PHE A 283 8.00 -10.58 -16.54
C PHE A 283 7.97 -12.07 -16.88
N GLU A 284 9.01 -12.83 -16.51
CA GLU A 284 9.02 -14.29 -16.62
C GLU A 284 7.97 -14.94 -15.71
N THR A 285 7.81 -14.45 -14.47
CA THR A 285 6.78 -14.93 -13.53
C THR A 285 5.40 -14.82 -14.16
N VAL A 286 5.03 -13.63 -14.65
CA VAL A 286 3.70 -13.45 -15.26
C VAL A 286 3.57 -14.13 -16.63
N ASN A 287 4.67 -14.39 -17.33
CA ASN A 287 4.66 -15.24 -18.51
C ASN A 287 4.27 -16.68 -18.16
N ARG A 288 4.88 -17.27 -17.15
CA ARG A 288 4.57 -18.64 -16.72
C ARG A 288 3.17 -18.77 -16.14
N LEU A 289 2.73 -17.78 -15.37
CA LEU A 289 1.41 -17.80 -14.74
C LEU A 289 0.27 -17.59 -15.74
N PHE A 290 0.44 -16.64 -16.66
CA PHE A 290 -0.68 -16.08 -17.43
C PHE A 290 -0.44 -16.09 -18.95
N ALA A 291 0.68 -16.63 -19.42
CA ALA A 291 1.12 -16.60 -20.82
C ALA A 291 1.19 -15.17 -21.39
N ILE A 292 1.62 -14.21 -20.54
CA ILE A 292 1.76 -12.80 -20.86
C ILE A 292 3.20 -12.47 -21.26
N SER A 293 3.38 -11.63 -22.27
CA SER A 293 4.69 -11.08 -22.62
C SER A 293 4.72 -9.58 -22.44
N VAL A 294 5.84 -9.06 -21.93
CA VAL A 294 6.04 -7.62 -21.68
C VAL A 294 7.20 -7.13 -22.54
N LYS A 295 7.01 -5.98 -23.20
CA LYS A 295 8.01 -5.39 -24.10
C LYS A 295 8.21 -3.92 -23.75
N GLU A 296 9.46 -3.52 -23.54
CA GLU A 296 9.80 -2.11 -23.34
C GLU A 296 9.69 -1.34 -24.66
N LEU A 297 9.08 -0.17 -24.61
CA LEU A 297 8.99 0.76 -25.72
C LEU A 297 9.82 2.00 -25.41
N LYS A 298 10.77 2.31 -26.29
CA LYS A 298 11.67 3.47 -26.18
C LYS A 298 11.11 4.66 -26.96
N ASP A 299 11.69 5.83 -26.75
CA ASP A 299 11.37 7.08 -27.47
C ASP A 299 9.91 7.55 -27.26
N ILE A 300 9.40 7.35 -26.05
CA ILE A 300 8.09 7.82 -25.59
C ILE A 300 8.29 9.09 -24.74
N ASP A 301 7.35 10.03 -24.87
CA ASP A 301 7.34 11.22 -24.02
C ASP A 301 7.02 10.83 -22.58
N THR A 302 7.85 11.28 -21.64
CA THR A 302 7.77 10.92 -20.23
C THR A 302 7.98 12.15 -19.36
N TYR A 303 7.35 12.16 -18.17
CA TYR A 303 7.44 13.29 -17.24
C TYR A 303 8.77 13.34 -16.47
N HIS A 304 9.59 12.29 -16.55
CA HIS A 304 10.91 12.24 -15.94
C HIS A 304 11.81 11.24 -16.67
N LYS A 305 13.10 11.57 -16.80
CA LYS A 305 14.08 10.80 -17.59
C LYS A 305 14.28 9.34 -17.16
N ASP A 306 13.97 9.02 -15.91
CA ASP A 306 14.11 7.67 -15.34
C ASP A 306 12.84 6.82 -15.50
N VAL A 307 11.78 7.39 -16.08
CA VAL A 307 10.52 6.67 -16.34
C VAL A 307 10.68 5.79 -17.56
N ARG A 308 10.32 4.51 -17.41
CA ARG A 308 10.30 3.53 -18.50
C ARG A 308 8.86 3.25 -18.92
N PHE A 309 8.65 2.82 -20.16
CA PHE A 309 7.32 2.55 -20.70
C PHE A 309 7.26 1.16 -21.35
N PHE A 310 6.19 0.42 -21.09
CA PHE A 310 6.07 -0.98 -21.49
C PHE A 310 4.69 -1.30 -22.05
N GLU A 311 4.65 -2.30 -22.93
CA GLU A 311 3.43 -2.89 -23.48
C GLU A 311 3.29 -4.35 -23.01
N ILE A 312 2.05 -4.78 -22.76
CA ILE A 312 1.69 -6.12 -22.33
C ILE A 312 0.87 -6.81 -23.41
N TYR A 313 1.26 -8.02 -23.79
CA TYR A 313 0.61 -8.85 -24.81
C TYR A 313 0.21 -10.20 -24.25
N ASP A 314 -0.94 -10.73 -24.68
CA ASP A 314 -1.36 -12.10 -24.36
C ASP A 314 -0.71 -13.15 -25.27
N SER A 315 -1.05 -14.42 -25.05
CA SER A 315 -0.56 -15.58 -25.80
C SER A 315 -0.91 -15.56 -27.30
N SER A 316 -1.90 -14.77 -27.70
CA SER A 316 -2.26 -14.53 -29.11
C SER A 316 -1.49 -13.37 -29.74
N ASN A 317 -0.55 -12.77 -29.00
CA ASN A 317 0.16 -11.53 -29.34
C ASN A 317 -0.81 -10.35 -29.52
N THR A 318 -1.94 -10.35 -28.80
CA THR A 318 -2.87 -9.23 -28.72
C THR A 318 -2.45 -8.30 -27.59
N LEU A 319 -2.38 -7.00 -27.87
CA LEU A 319 -2.08 -5.98 -26.88
C LEU A 319 -3.21 -5.91 -25.83
N ARG A 320 -2.84 -6.10 -24.55
CA ARG A 320 -3.76 -6.04 -23.41
C ARG A 320 -3.72 -4.70 -22.71
N GLY A 321 -2.54 -4.13 -22.51
CA GLY A 321 -2.38 -2.85 -21.81
C GLY A 321 -0.96 -2.30 -21.91
N ARG A 322 -0.73 -1.14 -21.28
CA ARG A 322 0.59 -0.50 -21.18
C ARG A 322 0.82 0.05 -19.79
N PHE A 323 2.06 0.34 -19.43
CA PHE A 323 2.35 1.01 -18.18
C PHE A 323 3.61 1.86 -18.21
N TYR A 324 3.58 2.95 -17.44
CA TYR A 324 4.76 3.70 -17.04
C TYR A 324 5.32 3.08 -15.75
N LEU A 325 6.65 3.02 -15.65
CA LEU A 325 7.36 2.52 -14.48
C LEU A 325 8.33 3.58 -13.96
N ASP A 326 8.12 4.02 -12.72
CA ASP A 326 8.87 5.09 -12.06
C ASP A 326 9.41 4.64 -10.69
N LEU A 327 10.62 4.07 -10.69
CA LEU A 327 11.13 3.28 -9.55
C LEU A 327 11.78 4.10 -8.44
N TYR A 328 12.44 5.21 -8.76
CA TYR A 328 13.45 5.78 -7.86
C TYR A 328 12.91 6.92 -6.99
N ALA A 329 13.41 6.99 -5.75
CA ALA A 329 13.17 8.10 -4.84
C ALA A 329 13.86 9.38 -5.33
N ARG A 330 13.20 10.53 -5.16
CA ARG A 330 13.72 11.87 -5.50
C ARG A 330 12.92 12.97 -4.83
N ASP A 331 13.52 14.15 -4.68
CA ASP A 331 12.85 15.36 -4.20
C ASP A 331 11.55 15.62 -4.99
N HIS A 332 10.52 16.10 -4.28
CA HIS A 332 9.19 16.41 -4.80
C HIS A 332 8.39 15.20 -5.36
N LYS A 333 8.84 13.96 -5.13
CA LYS A 333 8.04 12.76 -5.34
C LYS A 333 7.44 12.30 -4.02
N ARG A 334 6.13 11.99 -4.01
CA ARG A 334 5.46 11.40 -2.84
C ARG A 334 6.15 10.08 -2.45
N GLY A 335 6.38 9.87 -1.16
CA GLY A 335 6.94 8.61 -0.63
C GLY A 335 5.99 7.41 -0.76
N GLY A 336 6.50 6.21 -0.50
CA GLY A 336 5.75 4.95 -0.59
C GLY A 336 5.87 4.26 -1.96
N ALA A 337 4.94 3.37 -2.26
CA ALA A 337 4.75 2.79 -3.58
C ALA A 337 3.24 2.77 -3.88
N TRP A 338 2.88 2.88 -5.16
CA TRP A 338 1.48 2.81 -5.59
C TRP A 338 1.37 2.52 -7.10
N MET A 339 0.20 1.99 -7.46
CA MET A 339 -0.30 1.93 -8.82
C MET A 339 -1.40 2.98 -8.99
N ASP A 340 -1.49 3.58 -10.19
CA ASP A 340 -2.55 4.51 -10.55
C ASP A 340 -2.99 4.29 -11.99
N ASP A 341 -4.24 4.63 -12.33
CA ASP A 341 -4.73 4.49 -13.70
C ASP A 341 -4.45 5.76 -14.54
N CYS A 342 -3.81 5.58 -15.69
CA CYS A 342 -3.64 6.65 -16.68
C CYS A 342 -4.84 6.67 -17.65
N MET A 343 -5.22 5.49 -18.12
CA MET A 343 -6.39 5.27 -18.97
C MET A 343 -7.04 3.94 -18.61
N GLY A 344 -8.36 3.91 -18.45
CA GLY A 344 -9.13 2.67 -18.31
C GLY A 344 -9.45 1.99 -19.63
N ARG A 345 -9.70 0.67 -19.59
CA ARG A 345 -10.24 -0.10 -20.72
C ARG A 345 -11.67 0.36 -21.02
N LYS A 346 -12.00 0.60 -22.30
CA LYS A 346 -13.38 0.86 -22.73
C LYS A 346 -13.60 0.67 -24.22
N VAL A 347 -14.82 0.34 -24.62
CA VAL A 347 -15.26 0.52 -26.01
C VAL A 347 -15.67 1.98 -26.22
N ARG A 348 -15.01 2.66 -27.16
CA ARG A 348 -15.32 4.05 -27.52
C ARG A 348 -16.61 4.13 -28.34
N ALA A 349 -17.19 5.33 -28.44
CA ALA A 349 -18.42 5.56 -29.20
C ALA A 349 -18.34 5.15 -30.69
N ASN A 350 -17.14 5.13 -31.28
CA ASN A 350 -16.90 4.67 -32.64
C ASN A 350 -16.68 3.14 -32.76
N GLY A 351 -16.89 2.38 -31.68
CA GLY A 351 -16.70 0.93 -31.60
C GLY A 351 -15.26 0.47 -31.40
N ALA A 352 -14.28 1.39 -31.37
CA ALA A 352 -12.89 1.02 -31.17
C ALA A 352 -12.60 0.73 -29.69
N LEU A 353 -11.86 -0.35 -29.42
CA LEU A 353 -11.35 -0.67 -28.09
C LEU A 353 -10.22 0.28 -27.69
N GLN A 354 -10.34 0.90 -26.52
CA GLN A 354 -9.26 1.56 -25.83
C GLN A 354 -8.62 0.58 -24.85
N THR A 355 -7.33 0.31 -25.02
CA THR A 355 -6.55 -0.49 -24.06
C THR A 355 -6.16 0.34 -22.83
N PRO A 356 -6.13 -0.26 -21.63
CA PRO A 356 -5.74 0.40 -20.40
C PRO A 356 -4.26 0.80 -20.38
N VAL A 357 -3.96 1.85 -19.60
CA VAL A 357 -2.60 2.31 -19.27
C VAL A 357 -2.51 2.55 -17.76
N ALA A 358 -1.45 2.06 -17.12
CA ALA A 358 -1.16 2.23 -15.69
C ALA A 358 0.08 3.11 -15.44
N TYR A 359 0.17 3.70 -14.26
CA TYR A 359 1.40 4.16 -13.63
C TYR A 359 1.78 3.16 -12.53
N LEU A 360 3.03 2.72 -12.51
CA LEU A 360 3.62 1.94 -11.41
C LEU A 360 4.74 2.76 -10.80
N VAL A 361 4.58 3.17 -9.55
CA VAL A 361 5.47 4.13 -8.90
C VAL A 361 6.02 3.54 -7.61
N CYS A 362 7.34 3.56 -7.44
CA CYS A 362 8.02 3.13 -6.22
C CYS A 362 9.00 4.22 -5.74
N ASN A 363 9.64 4.02 -4.60
CA ASN A 363 10.67 4.93 -4.05
C ASN A 363 11.93 4.16 -3.64
N PHE A 364 12.52 3.44 -4.60
CA PHE A 364 13.70 2.61 -4.41
C PHE A 364 15.00 3.39 -4.54
N ASN A 365 16.10 2.76 -4.14
CA ASN A 365 17.44 3.26 -4.36
C ASN A 365 17.75 3.39 -5.86
N LYS A 366 18.24 4.56 -6.27
CA LYS A 366 18.78 4.78 -7.62
C LYS A 366 20.15 4.14 -7.79
N ALA A 367 20.61 4.05 -9.04
CA ALA A 367 21.98 3.66 -9.35
C ALA A 367 22.99 4.63 -8.69
N ILE A 368 24.10 4.08 -8.21
CA ILE A 368 25.16 4.84 -7.52
C ILE A 368 26.47 4.64 -8.26
N GLY A 369 27.07 5.73 -8.75
CA GLY A 369 28.28 5.68 -9.56
C GLY A 369 28.08 4.81 -10.81
N ASP A 370 28.96 3.83 -11.01
CA ASP A 370 28.91 2.89 -12.13
C ASP A 370 28.13 1.60 -11.82
N LYS A 371 27.59 1.44 -10.59
CA LYS A 371 26.80 0.26 -10.19
C LYS A 371 25.34 0.44 -10.63
N PRO A 372 24.67 -0.62 -11.13
CA PRO A 372 23.23 -0.55 -11.42
C PRO A 372 22.44 -0.30 -10.13
N ALA A 373 21.15 0.06 -10.26
CA ALA A 373 20.26 0.06 -9.11
C ALA A 373 20.13 -1.38 -8.58
N LEU A 374 20.46 -1.56 -7.30
CA LEU A 374 20.40 -2.85 -6.61
C LEU A 374 19.34 -2.79 -5.52
N PHE A 375 18.41 -3.73 -5.55
CA PHE A 375 17.27 -3.77 -4.64
C PHE A 375 17.56 -4.62 -3.40
N THR A 376 16.98 -4.21 -2.29
CA THR A 376 16.68 -5.10 -1.16
C THR A 376 15.59 -6.09 -1.55
N HIS A 377 15.49 -7.21 -0.84
CA HIS A 377 14.42 -8.18 -1.08
C HIS A 377 13.02 -7.56 -0.87
N ASN A 378 12.87 -6.65 0.09
CA ASN A 378 11.62 -5.92 0.30
C ASN A 378 11.25 -4.96 -0.86
N GLU A 379 12.23 -4.35 -1.54
CA GLU A 379 11.96 -3.57 -2.76
C GLU A 379 11.52 -4.51 -3.91
N VAL A 380 12.04 -5.74 -3.96
CA VAL A 380 11.56 -6.77 -4.91
C VAL A 380 10.10 -7.14 -4.64
N THR A 381 9.73 -7.43 -3.39
CA THR A 381 8.33 -7.73 -3.02
C THR A 381 7.42 -6.53 -3.32
N THR A 382 7.85 -5.31 -2.99
CA THR A 382 7.10 -4.07 -3.30
C THR A 382 6.86 -3.91 -4.80
N LEU A 383 7.85 -4.21 -5.65
CA LEU A 383 7.67 -4.14 -7.10
C LEU A 383 6.63 -5.15 -7.61
N PHE A 384 6.64 -6.37 -7.06
CA PHE A 384 5.64 -7.40 -7.38
C PHE A 384 4.24 -6.99 -6.90
N HIS A 385 4.14 -6.39 -5.72
CA HIS A 385 2.90 -5.82 -5.19
C HIS A 385 2.28 -4.82 -6.19
N GLU A 386 3.03 -3.78 -6.57
CA GLU A 386 2.52 -2.78 -7.51
C GLU A 386 2.18 -3.37 -8.88
N PHE A 387 3.00 -4.30 -9.36
CA PHE A 387 2.72 -4.97 -10.63
C PHE A 387 1.44 -5.82 -10.56
N GLY A 388 1.09 -6.39 -9.41
CA GLY A 388 -0.17 -7.09 -9.18
C GLY A 388 -1.39 -6.18 -9.37
N HIS A 389 -1.37 -4.96 -8.84
CA HIS A 389 -2.39 -3.94 -9.18
C HIS A 389 -2.36 -3.60 -10.68
N GLY A 390 -1.16 -3.44 -11.24
CA GLY A 390 -0.94 -3.15 -12.64
C GLY A 390 -1.62 -4.17 -13.56
N ILE A 391 -1.42 -5.47 -13.32
CA ILE A 391 -2.05 -6.53 -14.13
C ILE A 391 -3.55 -6.66 -13.88
N HIS A 392 -4.04 -6.35 -12.68
CA HIS A 392 -5.48 -6.31 -12.42
C HIS A 392 -6.17 -5.23 -13.29
N HIS A 393 -5.54 -4.06 -13.42
CA HIS A 393 -6.01 -3.01 -14.33
C HIS A 393 -5.83 -3.39 -15.81
N MET A 394 -4.63 -3.85 -16.18
CA MET A 394 -4.25 -4.00 -17.58
C MET A 394 -4.84 -5.24 -18.27
N LEU A 395 -5.15 -6.30 -17.52
CA LEU A 395 -5.64 -7.55 -18.11
C LEU A 395 -7.15 -7.66 -18.16
N THR A 396 -7.87 -6.71 -17.57
CA THR A 396 -9.34 -6.68 -17.58
C THR A 396 -9.92 -6.95 -18.97
N GLN A 397 -10.98 -7.74 -19.03
CA GLN A 397 -11.79 -7.97 -20.24
C GLN A 397 -13.17 -7.32 -20.13
N VAL A 398 -13.36 -6.44 -19.14
CA VAL A 398 -14.56 -5.64 -18.97
C VAL A 398 -14.49 -4.39 -19.84
N ASP A 399 -15.49 -4.20 -20.69
CA ASP A 399 -15.55 -3.08 -21.66
C ASP A 399 -16.31 -1.87 -21.11
N ALA A 400 -17.04 -2.05 -20.01
CA ALA A 400 -17.75 -0.98 -19.32
C ALA A 400 -16.79 -0.25 -18.37
N ALA A 401 -16.34 0.94 -18.78
CA ALA A 401 -15.31 1.71 -18.08
C ALA A 401 -15.52 1.85 -16.55
N PRO A 402 -16.74 2.10 -16.03
CA PRO A 402 -16.96 2.29 -14.59
C PRO A 402 -16.70 1.04 -13.74
N VAL A 403 -16.56 -0.13 -14.35
CA VAL A 403 -16.31 -1.41 -13.67
C VAL A 403 -15.16 -2.19 -14.33
N ALA A 404 -14.33 -1.52 -15.13
CA ALA A 404 -13.20 -2.12 -15.82
C ALA A 404 -11.89 -1.91 -15.07
N GLY A 405 -10.99 -2.89 -15.15
CA GLY A 405 -9.73 -2.87 -14.40
C GLY A 405 -10.02 -2.93 -12.91
N ILE A 406 -9.42 -2.02 -12.15
CA ILE A 406 -9.67 -1.88 -10.71
C ILE A 406 -10.94 -1.07 -10.39
N ASN A 407 -11.58 -0.45 -11.38
CA ASN A 407 -12.80 0.33 -11.16
C ASN A 407 -13.96 -0.56 -10.72
N GLY A 408 -14.74 -0.08 -9.75
CA GLY A 408 -15.90 -0.79 -9.21
C GLY A 408 -15.58 -2.02 -8.37
N VAL A 409 -14.31 -2.39 -8.21
CA VAL A 409 -13.86 -3.43 -7.28
C VAL A 409 -14.02 -2.91 -5.85
N ALA A 410 -14.51 -3.75 -4.94
CA ALA A 410 -14.60 -3.40 -3.53
C ALA A 410 -13.20 -3.12 -2.95
N TRP A 411 -13.08 -2.07 -2.15
CA TRP A 411 -11.77 -1.60 -1.66
C TRP A 411 -11.03 -2.64 -0.80
N ASP A 412 -11.75 -3.49 -0.07
CA ASP A 412 -11.22 -4.62 0.71
C ASP A 412 -10.93 -5.89 -0.11
N ALA A 413 -11.07 -5.82 -1.44
CA ALA A 413 -10.61 -6.83 -2.39
C ALA A 413 -9.52 -6.32 -3.35
N VAL A 414 -9.29 -5.01 -3.44
CA VAL A 414 -8.39 -4.44 -4.44
C VAL A 414 -6.93 -4.86 -4.26
N GLU A 415 -6.55 -5.15 -3.01
CA GLU A 415 -5.23 -5.61 -2.58
C GLU A 415 -5.00 -7.11 -2.82
N LEU A 416 -6.02 -7.87 -3.26
CA LEU A 416 -5.87 -9.31 -3.50
C LEU A 416 -4.80 -9.58 -4.58
N PRO A 417 -4.85 -9.00 -5.79
CA PRO A 417 -3.85 -9.30 -6.81
C PRO A 417 -2.44 -8.78 -6.52
N SER A 418 -2.33 -7.66 -5.80
CA SER A 418 -1.04 -7.09 -5.40
C SER A 418 -0.33 -8.02 -4.42
N GLN A 419 -0.94 -8.32 -3.28
CA GLN A 419 -0.38 -9.20 -2.26
C GLN A 419 -0.20 -10.64 -2.75
N PHE A 420 -1.08 -11.10 -3.64
CA PHE A 420 -0.95 -12.41 -4.25
C PHE A 420 0.41 -12.56 -4.95
N LEU A 421 0.78 -11.59 -5.80
CA LEU A 421 1.97 -11.69 -6.63
C LEU A 421 3.27 -11.65 -5.81
N GLU A 422 3.26 -11.10 -4.59
CA GLU A 422 4.41 -11.09 -3.68
C GLU A 422 4.91 -12.49 -3.30
N ASN A 423 4.03 -13.51 -3.31
CA ASN A 423 4.38 -14.86 -2.88
C ASN A 423 5.50 -15.48 -3.73
N TRP A 424 5.58 -15.16 -5.02
CA TRP A 424 6.65 -15.64 -5.91
C TRP A 424 8.03 -15.10 -5.55
N CYS A 425 8.12 -14.03 -4.77
CA CYS A 425 9.40 -13.53 -4.25
C CYS A 425 10.00 -14.43 -3.16
N TYR A 426 9.29 -15.49 -2.74
CA TYR A 426 9.76 -16.47 -1.76
C TYR A 426 9.79 -17.90 -2.32
N GLU A 427 9.49 -18.10 -3.60
CA GLU A 427 9.54 -19.41 -4.23
C GLU A 427 10.90 -19.65 -4.89
N GLU A 428 11.57 -20.75 -4.53
CA GLU A 428 12.91 -21.09 -5.06
C GLU A 428 12.94 -21.13 -6.59
N GLU A 429 11.91 -21.72 -7.22
CA GLU A 429 11.83 -21.80 -8.67
C GLU A 429 11.78 -20.41 -9.33
N ALA A 430 11.06 -19.46 -8.70
CA ALA A 430 10.93 -18.09 -9.19
C ALA A 430 12.20 -17.28 -8.92
N LEU A 431 12.75 -17.37 -7.71
CA LEU A 431 13.96 -16.66 -7.31
C LEU A 431 15.16 -17.00 -8.19
N ASN A 432 15.23 -18.23 -8.72
CA ASN A 432 16.29 -18.63 -9.67
C ASN A 432 16.37 -17.77 -10.93
N PHE A 433 15.26 -17.18 -11.38
CA PHE A 433 15.25 -16.29 -12.54
C PHE A 433 15.01 -14.82 -12.18
N ILE A 434 14.48 -14.50 -10.99
CA ILE A 434 14.37 -13.14 -10.43
C ILE A 434 15.71 -12.59 -9.95
N SER A 435 16.61 -13.46 -9.50
CA SER A 435 17.90 -13.08 -8.93
C SER A 435 19.10 -13.47 -9.80
N GLY A 436 20.22 -12.79 -9.60
CA GLY A 436 21.51 -13.09 -10.23
C GLY A 436 22.52 -11.99 -9.90
N HIS A 437 23.76 -12.38 -9.59
CA HIS A 437 24.80 -11.45 -9.15
C HIS A 437 25.12 -10.41 -10.24
N TYR A 438 25.11 -9.12 -9.90
CA TYR A 438 25.21 -8.04 -10.89
C TYR A 438 26.52 -8.02 -11.68
N GLU A 439 27.63 -8.50 -11.11
CA GLU A 439 28.94 -8.56 -11.80
C GLU A 439 29.18 -9.86 -12.57
N THR A 440 28.74 -10.98 -12.02
CA THR A 440 29.15 -12.32 -12.49
C THR A 440 28.02 -13.04 -13.23
N GLY A 441 26.77 -12.64 -13.01
CA GLY A 441 25.58 -13.34 -13.50
C GLY A 441 25.28 -14.65 -12.78
N GLU A 442 26.08 -15.05 -11.79
CA GLU A 442 25.88 -16.28 -11.03
C GLU A 442 24.54 -16.25 -10.26
N PRO A 443 23.83 -17.39 -10.15
CA PRO A 443 22.56 -17.46 -9.44
C PRO A 443 22.75 -17.19 -7.93
N LEU A 444 21.67 -16.80 -7.25
CA LEU A 444 21.66 -16.70 -5.79
C LEU A 444 22.07 -18.06 -5.19
N PRO A 445 23.17 -18.13 -4.41
CA PRO A 445 23.62 -19.37 -3.81
C PRO A 445 22.51 -20.02 -2.97
N LYS A 446 22.36 -21.34 -3.10
CA LYS A 446 21.34 -22.11 -2.36
C LYS A 446 21.40 -21.86 -0.85
N GLU A 447 22.60 -21.71 -0.30
CA GLU A 447 22.78 -21.39 1.11
C GLU A 447 22.19 -20.02 1.50
N LEU A 448 22.34 -18.99 0.66
CA LEU A 448 21.75 -17.66 0.91
C LEU A 448 20.23 -17.69 0.73
N LEU A 449 19.74 -18.44 -0.25
CA LEU A 449 18.31 -18.66 -0.44
C LEU A 449 17.69 -19.34 0.79
N ASP A 450 18.28 -20.44 1.27
CA ASP A 450 17.77 -21.16 2.44
C ASP A 450 17.71 -20.26 3.68
N LYS A 451 18.69 -19.37 3.85
CA LYS A 451 18.70 -18.37 4.93
C LYS A 451 17.63 -17.30 4.76
N LEU A 452 17.42 -16.80 3.53
CA LEU A 452 16.33 -15.87 3.21
C LEU A 452 14.97 -16.49 3.58
N LEU A 453 14.74 -17.74 3.17
CA LEU A 453 13.49 -18.47 3.45
C LEU A 453 13.32 -18.74 4.95
N ALA A 454 14.39 -19.11 5.66
CA ALA A 454 14.37 -19.29 7.11
C ALA A 454 14.07 -17.98 7.87
N ALA A 455 14.47 -16.84 7.33
CA ALA A 455 14.23 -15.52 7.91
C ALA A 455 12.88 -14.91 7.50
N LYS A 456 12.11 -15.51 6.55
CA LYS A 456 10.84 -14.98 6.03
C LYS A 456 9.87 -14.55 7.13
N ASN A 457 9.73 -15.38 8.17
CA ASN A 457 8.78 -15.18 9.26
C ASN A 457 9.42 -14.57 10.51
N TYR A 458 10.62 -13.98 10.38
CA TYR A 458 11.27 -13.32 11.50
C TYR A 458 10.47 -12.10 11.96
N ASN A 459 10.08 -12.09 13.25
CA ASN A 459 9.27 -11.03 13.86
C ASN A 459 7.89 -10.82 13.20
N SER A 460 7.33 -11.85 12.56
CA SER A 460 6.05 -11.75 11.86
C SER A 460 4.88 -11.48 12.81
N GLY A 461 4.93 -11.96 14.06
CA GLY A 461 3.92 -11.66 15.08
C GLY A 461 3.87 -10.16 15.41
N MET A 462 5.03 -9.55 15.68
CA MET A 462 5.13 -8.11 15.92
C MET A 462 4.68 -7.28 14.71
N GLN A 463 5.05 -7.68 13.49
CA GLN A 463 4.64 -6.99 12.26
C GLN A 463 3.12 -7.11 12.02
N MET A 464 2.54 -8.28 12.27
CA MET A 464 1.10 -8.52 12.16
C MET A 464 0.32 -7.61 13.11
N LEU A 465 0.70 -7.55 14.39
CA LEU A 465 0.07 -6.67 15.37
C LEU A 465 0.19 -5.19 15.02
N ARG A 466 1.31 -4.76 14.41
CA ARG A 466 1.47 -3.38 13.95
C ARG A 466 0.47 -3.01 12.84
N GLN A 467 0.19 -3.91 11.90
CA GLN A 467 -0.84 -3.68 10.88
C GLN A 467 -2.25 -3.71 11.45
N ILE A 468 -2.49 -4.54 12.46
CA ILE A 468 -3.78 -4.58 13.15
C ILE A 468 -3.98 -3.30 14.00
N GLU A 469 -2.93 -2.77 14.64
CA GLU A 469 -2.97 -1.48 15.33
C GLU A 469 -3.44 -0.37 14.39
N PHE A 470 -2.85 -0.26 13.20
CA PHE A 470 -3.25 0.75 12.21
C PHE A 470 -4.71 0.58 11.75
N SER A 471 -5.11 -0.67 11.50
CA SER A 471 -6.46 -1.01 11.05
C SER A 471 -7.51 -0.68 12.11
N LEU A 472 -7.29 -1.10 13.36
CA LEU A 472 -8.19 -0.81 14.47
C LEU A 472 -8.21 0.68 14.82
N PHE A 473 -7.07 1.35 14.79
CA PHE A 473 -7.00 2.79 15.01
C PHE A 473 -7.86 3.55 13.99
N ASP A 474 -7.61 3.33 12.70
CA ASP A 474 -8.40 3.93 11.61
C ASP A 474 -9.90 3.66 11.78
N PHE A 475 -10.26 2.39 11.96
CA PHE A 475 -11.67 2.02 11.99
C PHE A 475 -12.39 2.58 13.22
N ARG A 476 -11.75 2.58 14.40
CA ARG A 476 -12.32 3.15 15.63
C ARG A 476 -12.49 4.66 15.57
N ILE A 477 -11.54 5.43 15.04
CA ILE A 477 -11.69 6.90 14.99
C ILE A 477 -12.84 7.34 14.07
N HIS A 478 -13.20 6.52 13.07
CA HIS A 478 -14.32 6.78 12.17
C HIS A 478 -15.65 6.18 12.64
N ASN A 479 -15.61 5.11 13.44
CA ASN A 479 -16.79 4.47 14.00
C ASN A 479 -17.28 5.15 15.28
N ASP A 480 -16.36 5.45 16.20
CA ASP A 480 -16.66 5.88 17.57
C ASP A 480 -16.62 7.41 17.75
N TYR A 481 -16.62 8.17 16.65
CA TYR A 481 -16.65 9.63 16.68
C TYR A 481 -18.01 10.14 17.18
N GLN A 482 -17.98 11.12 18.08
CA GLN A 482 -19.19 11.74 18.65
C GLN A 482 -19.15 13.26 18.45
N ALA A 483 -20.16 13.79 17.77
CA ALA A 483 -20.28 15.23 17.54
C ALA A 483 -20.49 16.00 18.86
N GLY A 484 -19.79 17.12 19.02
CA GLY A 484 -19.88 17.97 20.21
C GLY A 484 -18.95 17.58 21.36
N GLU A 485 -18.21 16.47 21.24
CA GLU A 485 -17.12 16.11 22.14
C GLU A 485 -15.76 16.55 21.57
N GLU A 486 -14.76 16.70 22.44
CA GLU A 486 -13.38 16.96 22.01
C GLU A 486 -12.84 15.75 21.21
N CYS A 487 -12.19 16.00 20.07
CA CYS A 487 -11.69 14.93 19.22
C CYS A 487 -10.56 14.12 19.89
N GLN A 488 -10.84 12.86 20.23
CA GLN A 488 -9.95 12.01 21.03
C GLN A 488 -8.96 11.17 20.21
N ILE A 489 -8.36 11.68 19.12
CA ILE A 489 -7.53 10.87 18.20
C ILE A 489 -6.40 10.13 18.93
N GLN A 490 -5.60 10.84 19.72
CA GLN A 490 -4.48 10.25 20.46
C GLN A 490 -4.97 9.25 21.52
N ALA A 491 -6.01 9.58 22.28
CA ALA A 491 -6.54 8.69 23.31
C ALA A 491 -7.13 7.40 22.72
N ARG A 492 -7.78 7.47 21.55
CA ARG A 492 -8.26 6.28 20.81
C ARG A 492 -7.10 5.40 20.35
N LEU A 493 -6.04 6.01 19.83
CA LEU A 493 -4.82 5.30 19.46
C LEU A 493 -4.17 4.60 20.66
N ASP A 494 -4.04 5.29 21.79
CA ASP A 494 -3.45 4.71 23.01
C ASP A 494 -4.29 3.55 23.55
N ALA A 495 -5.62 3.67 23.46
CA ALA A 495 -6.54 2.58 23.80
C ALA A 495 -6.32 1.35 22.90
N VAL A 496 -6.19 1.53 21.58
CA VAL A 496 -5.86 0.43 20.65
C VAL A 496 -4.52 -0.21 21.00
N ARG A 497 -3.47 0.61 21.16
CA ARG A 497 -2.11 0.14 21.50
C ARG A 497 -2.06 -0.68 22.77
N SER A 498 -2.84 -0.33 23.80
CA SER A 498 -2.88 -1.10 25.05
C SER A 498 -3.37 -2.55 24.88
N HIS A 499 -4.10 -2.83 23.81
CA HIS A 499 -4.59 -4.18 23.48
C HIS A 499 -3.71 -4.89 22.47
N THR A 500 -3.24 -4.19 21.42
CA THR A 500 -2.57 -4.81 20.27
C THR A 500 -1.06 -4.69 20.26
N SER A 501 -0.46 -3.66 20.85
CA SER A 501 0.98 -3.46 20.75
C SER A 501 1.74 -4.19 21.86
N VAL A 502 2.81 -4.89 21.49
CA VAL A 502 3.80 -5.40 22.45
C VAL A 502 4.92 -4.38 22.70
N VAL A 503 5.10 -3.40 21.80
CA VAL A 503 6.09 -2.33 21.92
C VAL A 503 5.44 -1.05 22.44
N LYS A 504 6.07 -0.43 23.45
CA LYS A 504 5.62 0.87 23.95
C LYS A 504 6.15 2.01 23.06
N ALA A 505 5.25 2.72 22.41
CA ALA A 505 5.59 3.96 21.70
C ALA A 505 5.95 5.08 22.70
N PRO A 506 6.91 5.97 22.37
CA PRO A 506 7.19 7.17 23.18
C PRO A 506 6.01 8.14 23.17
N GLU A 507 5.83 8.92 24.25
CA GLU A 507 4.73 9.89 24.39
C GLU A 507 4.73 10.98 23.31
N PHE A 508 5.90 11.32 22.77
CA PHE A 508 6.04 12.28 21.68
C PHE A 508 5.67 11.70 20.30
N ASN A 509 5.37 10.40 20.18
CA ASN A 509 5.02 9.79 18.90
C ASN A 509 3.73 10.42 18.33
N ARG A 510 3.77 10.80 17.05
CA ARG A 510 2.67 11.46 16.32
C ARG A 510 2.49 10.80 14.95
N PHE A 511 2.61 9.47 14.85
CA PHE A 511 2.57 8.81 13.55
C PHE A 511 1.29 9.13 12.76
N GLN A 512 0.16 9.31 13.47
CA GLN A 512 -1.14 9.62 12.89
C GLN A 512 -1.13 10.90 12.04
N HIS A 513 -0.29 11.88 12.39
CA HIS A 513 -0.11 13.13 11.65
C HIS A 513 0.55 12.94 10.28
N SER A 514 1.13 11.77 10.04
CA SER A 514 1.70 11.37 8.75
C SER A 514 1.00 10.18 8.11
N PHE A 515 -0.15 9.74 8.68
CA PHE A 515 -0.87 8.55 8.23
C PHE A 515 -1.73 8.84 6.98
N SER A 516 -1.03 9.12 5.88
CA SER A 516 -1.62 9.60 4.62
C SER A 516 -2.63 8.63 4.00
N HIS A 517 -2.59 7.34 4.31
CA HIS A 517 -3.56 6.37 3.82
C HIS A 517 -5.01 6.76 4.16
N ILE A 518 -5.24 7.30 5.36
CA ILE A 518 -6.60 7.53 5.89
C ILE A 518 -7.00 9.00 5.93
N PHE A 519 -6.04 9.93 5.83
CA PHE A 519 -6.30 11.38 5.81
C PHE A 519 -6.02 12.03 4.46
N ALA A 520 -5.18 11.44 3.61
CA ALA A 520 -4.85 11.96 2.27
C ALA A 520 -4.95 10.90 1.16
N GLY A 521 -5.64 9.79 1.44
CA GLY A 521 -5.73 8.61 0.58
C GLY A 521 -7.10 7.93 0.70
N GLY A 522 -7.26 6.80 -0.01
CA GLY A 522 -8.54 6.11 -0.15
C GLY A 522 -8.94 5.19 1.01
N TYR A 523 -8.15 5.10 2.09
CA TYR A 523 -8.31 4.08 3.12
C TYR A 523 -8.99 4.59 4.41
N SER A 524 -9.65 5.75 4.39
CA SER A 524 -10.42 6.24 5.55
C SER A 524 -11.51 5.24 5.95
N ALA A 525 -11.50 4.72 7.18
CA ALA A 525 -12.32 3.59 7.61
C ALA A 525 -12.22 2.40 6.64
N GLY A 526 -10.98 2.05 6.28
CA GLY A 526 -10.67 1.12 5.20
C GLY A 526 -9.25 0.58 5.25
N TYR A 527 -8.41 0.98 6.22
CA TYR A 527 -7.04 0.43 6.29
C TYR A 527 -7.03 -1.08 6.58
N TYR A 528 -8.10 -1.61 7.19
CA TYR A 528 -8.30 -3.06 7.38
C TYR A 528 -8.29 -3.84 6.05
N SER A 529 -8.56 -3.18 4.92
CA SER A 529 -8.55 -3.77 3.57
C SER A 529 -7.25 -4.50 3.26
N TYR A 530 -6.09 -4.05 3.77
CA TYR A 530 -4.83 -4.77 3.61
C TYR A 530 -4.87 -6.18 4.21
N LYS A 531 -5.32 -6.32 5.46
CA LYS A 531 -5.39 -7.64 6.11
C LYS A 531 -6.55 -8.49 5.60
N TRP A 532 -7.66 -7.84 5.26
CA TRP A 532 -8.81 -8.52 4.67
C TRP A 532 -8.44 -9.18 3.34
N ALA A 533 -7.79 -8.43 2.46
CA ALA A 533 -7.32 -8.94 1.19
C ALA A 533 -6.13 -9.90 1.34
N GLU A 534 -5.31 -9.75 2.39
CA GLU A 534 -4.19 -10.67 2.62
C GLU A 534 -4.69 -12.09 2.89
N VAL A 535 -5.83 -12.23 3.58
CA VAL A 535 -6.52 -13.52 3.72
C VAL A 535 -6.93 -14.08 2.36
N LEU A 536 -7.53 -13.26 1.50
CA LEU A 536 -7.89 -13.67 0.15
C LEU A 536 -6.63 -14.10 -0.64
N SER A 537 -5.56 -13.32 -0.58
CA SER A 537 -4.35 -13.53 -1.38
C SER A 537 -3.56 -14.76 -0.92
N ALA A 538 -3.41 -14.96 0.38
CA ALA A 538 -2.76 -16.13 0.97
C ALA A 538 -3.52 -17.41 0.62
N ASP A 539 -4.86 -17.38 0.71
CA ASP A 539 -5.68 -18.54 0.38
C ASP A 539 -5.80 -18.78 -1.13
N ALA A 540 -5.71 -17.71 -1.94
CA ALA A 540 -5.56 -17.85 -3.38
C ALA A 540 -4.23 -18.51 -3.76
N PHE A 541 -3.13 -18.08 -3.13
CA PHE A 541 -1.81 -18.69 -3.31
C PHE A 541 -1.76 -20.12 -2.78
N ALA A 542 -2.50 -20.45 -1.72
CA ALA A 542 -2.58 -21.81 -1.20
C ALA A 542 -3.08 -22.82 -2.25
N LYS A 543 -3.94 -22.41 -3.18
CA LYS A 543 -4.33 -23.26 -4.32
C LYS A 543 -3.14 -23.56 -5.25
N PHE A 544 -2.24 -22.61 -5.45
CA PHE A 544 -1.00 -22.83 -6.20
C PHE A 544 -0.01 -23.73 -5.43
N GLU A 545 0.04 -23.65 -4.10
CA GLU A 545 0.79 -24.62 -3.30
C GLU A 545 0.23 -26.05 -3.44
N GLU A 546 -1.09 -26.19 -3.54
CA GLU A 546 -1.80 -27.47 -3.74
C GLU A 546 -1.56 -28.07 -5.15
N GLU A 547 -1.53 -27.23 -6.19
CA GLU A 547 -1.58 -27.65 -7.61
C GLU A 547 -0.26 -27.44 -8.38
N GLY A 548 0.70 -26.71 -7.79
CA GLY A 548 1.97 -26.29 -8.38
C GLY A 548 2.04 -24.77 -8.61
N ILE A 549 3.13 -24.13 -8.18
CA ILE A 549 3.29 -22.66 -8.18
C ILE A 549 3.28 -21.99 -9.57
N PHE A 550 3.48 -22.77 -10.63
CA PHE A 550 3.34 -22.35 -12.03
C PHE A 550 2.35 -23.23 -12.80
N ASN A 551 1.35 -23.80 -12.11
CA ASN A 551 0.31 -24.57 -12.76
C ASN A 551 -0.48 -23.67 -13.75
N PRO A 552 -0.46 -23.97 -15.06
CA PRO A 552 -1.06 -23.09 -16.06
C PRO A 552 -2.59 -23.09 -15.99
N GLN A 553 -3.22 -24.17 -15.52
CA GLN A 553 -4.68 -24.20 -15.33
C GLN A 553 -5.10 -23.31 -14.15
N THR A 554 -4.36 -23.35 -13.03
CA THR A 554 -4.59 -22.49 -11.87
C THR A 554 -4.34 -21.02 -12.23
N GLY A 555 -3.25 -20.72 -12.95
CA GLY A 555 -2.94 -19.38 -13.46
C GLY A 555 -4.02 -18.84 -14.39
N GLN A 556 -4.48 -19.64 -15.36
CA GLN A 556 -5.58 -19.29 -16.25
C GLN A 556 -6.89 -19.04 -15.48
N ALA A 557 -7.20 -19.87 -14.47
CA ALA A 557 -8.38 -19.69 -13.63
C ALA A 557 -8.30 -18.40 -12.80
N PHE A 558 -7.14 -18.07 -12.23
CA PHE A 558 -6.93 -16.81 -11.52
C PHE A 558 -7.13 -15.61 -12.44
N MET A 559 -6.57 -15.67 -13.66
CA MET A 559 -6.77 -14.64 -14.66
C MET A 559 -8.25 -14.46 -15.02
N GLN A 560 -8.97 -15.54 -15.35
CA GLN A 560 -10.37 -15.48 -15.79
C GLN A 560 -11.38 -15.09 -14.70
N HIS A 561 -11.09 -15.43 -13.45
CA HIS A 561 -12.02 -15.20 -12.34
C HIS A 561 -11.68 -13.96 -11.53
N ILE A 562 -10.43 -13.53 -11.49
CA ILE A 562 -9.99 -12.36 -10.72
C ILE A 562 -9.58 -11.23 -11.67
N LEU A 563 -8.48 -11.39 -12.41
CA LEU A 563 -7.85 -10.29 -13.16
C LEU A 563 -8.69 -9.76 -14.33
N GLU A 564 -9.43 -10.62 -15.02
CA GLU A 564 -10.20 -10.24 -16.22
C GLU A 564 -11.56 -9.61 -15.88
N LYS A 565 -12.01 -9.71 -14.62
CA LYS A 565 -13.39 -9.44 -14.22
C LYS A 565 -13.63 -8.03 -13.67
N GLY A 566 -12.59 -7.33 -13.24
CA GLY A 566 -12.71 -6.02 -12.60
C GLY A 566 -13.87 -5.94 -11.60
N GLY A 567 -14.55 -4.80 -11.56
CA GLY A 567 -15.71 -4.59 -10.69
C GLY A 567 -17.04 -5.13 -11.22
N SER A 568 -17.04 -6.03 -12.21
CA SER A 568 -18.27 -6.47 -12.90
C SER A 568 -19.13 -7.45 -12.10
N GLU A 569 -18.55 -8.13 -11.11
CA GLU A 569 -19.22 -9.11 -10.24
C GLU A 569 -18.71 -8.92 -8.79
N GLU A 570 -19.45 -9.44 -7.80
CA GLU A 570 -19.05 -9.32 -6.39
C GLU A 570 -17.74 -10.09 -6.10
N PRO A 571 -16.74 -9.50 -5.42
CA PRO A 571 -15.45 -10.14 -5.21
C PRO A 571 -15.53 -11.49 -4.49
N MET A 572 -16.47 -11.66 -3.54
CA MET A 572 -16.68 -12.94 -2.86
C MET A 572 -17.14 -14.04 -3.85
N ALA A 573 -17.98 -13.70 -4.83
CA ALA A 573 -18.42 -14.65 -5.85
C ALA A 573 -17.27 -15.01 -6.79
N LEU A 574 -16.49 -14.01 -7.23
CA LEU A 574 -15.29 -14.20 -8.04
C LEU A 574 -14.26 -15.09 -7.34
N PHE A 575 -14.01 -14.85 -6.05
CA PHE A 575 -13.13 -15.66 -5.23
C PHE A 575 -13.62 -17.10 -5.11
N LYS A 576 -14.92 -17.33 -4.83
CA LYS A 576 -15.49 -18.68 -4.78
C LYS A 576 -15.37 -19.41 -6.12
N ASN A 577 -15.56 -18.71 -7.24
CA ASN A 577 -15.40 -19.30 -8.58
C ASN A 577 -13.95 -19.75 -8.82
N PHE A 578 -12.96 -18.98 -8.35
CA PHE A 578 -11.56 -19.35 -8.44
C PHE A 578 -11.17 -20.47 -7.44
N ARG A 579 -11.49 -20.28 -6.16
CA ARG A 579 -11.01 -21.11 -5.04
C ARG A 579 -11.84 -22.39 -4.83
N GLY A 580 -13.12 -22.36 -5.23
CA GLY A 580 -14.10 -23.43 -5.00
C GLY A 580 -14.79 -23.37 -3.63
N ARG A 581 -14.43 -22.42 -2.76
CA ARG A 581 -14.97 -22.23 -1.41
C ARG A 581 -14.78 -20.79 -0.93
N GLU A 582 -15.33 -20.46 0.23
CA GLU A 582 -15.08 -19.19 0.93
C GLU A 582 -13.61 -19.11 1.40
N PRO A 583 -13.05 -17.89 1.59
CA PRO A 583 -11.68 -17.73 2.07
C PRO A 583 -11.50 -18.21 3.51
N SER A 584 -10.30 -18.71 3.83
CA SER A 584 -9.89 -19.10 5.18
C SER A 584 -8.64 -18.33 5.64
N VAL A 585 -8.62 -17.94 6.91
CA VAL A 585 -7.48 -17.28 7.57
C VAL A 585 -6.27 -18.22 7.78
N ASP A 586 -6.49 -19.55 7.70
CA ASP A 586 -5.46 -20.55 7.99
C ASP A 586 -4.22 -20.41 7.10
N ALA A 587 -4.43 -20.06 5.81
CA ALA A 587 -3.34 -19.85 4.87
C ALA A 587 -2.47 -18.66 5.30
N LEU A 588 -3.09 -17.54 5.66
CA LEU A 588 -2.39 -16.35 6.14
C LEU A 588 -1.56 -16.63 7.40
N LEU A 589 -2.14 -17.31 8.39
CA LEU A 589 -1.44 -17.65 9.64
C LEU A 589 -0.24 -18.56 9.35
N ARG A 590 -0.43 -19.61 8.54
CA ARG A 590 0.64 -20.51 8.12
C ARG A 590 1.74 -19.78 7.36
N HIS A 591 1.40 -18.94 6.39
CA HIS A 591 2.37 -18.16 5.62
C HIS A 591 3.15 -17.17 6.46
N SER A 592 2.53 -16.65 7.53
CA SER A 592 3.16 -15.79 8.54
C SER A 592 3.93 -16.56 9.61
N GLY A 593 3.91 -17.91 9.60
CA GLY A 593 4.53 -18.73 10.64
C GLY A 593 3.84 -18.66 12.00
N ILE A 594 2.59 -18.19 12.05
CA ILE A 594 1.77 -18.09 13.27
C ILE A 594 1.00 -19.39 13.44
N ALA A 595 1.14 -20.03 14.61
CA ALA A 595 0.41 -21.26 14.92
C ALA A 595 -1.10 -20.96 15.02
N ALA A 596 -1.90 -21.73 14.27
CA ALA A 596 -3.36 -21.59 14.20
C ALA A 596 -4.07 -22.03 15.48
#